data_AF-A0A133UYE9-F1
#
_entry.id   AF-A0A133UYE9-F1
#
_cell.length_a   1.000
_cell.length_b   1.000
_cell.length_c   1.000
_cell.angle_alpha   90.00
_cell.angle_beta   90.00
_cell.angle_gamma   90.00
#
_symmetry.space_group_name_H-M   'P 1'
#
loop_
_entity.id
_entity.type
_entity.pdbx_description
1 polymer ?
#
loop_
_entity_poly.entity_id
_entity_poly.type
_entity_poly.pdbx_seq_one_letter_code
_entity_poly.pdbx_strand_id
1 'polypeptide(L)'
;MKDIPRSVRNVAGVVEIVEKEFSTHLSSKRFYILFFIIYFLSLGVAYTTIPNIMDGLTRVGDEAIFLKMFTSAPSDVGISLLQFFSIFGPILGFILTFDAINSEISEGTLHVSLSQPIHRDSLVNGKFLAGVLAIAVFLTVSVFSIVGIGLSAFKMPLPTGELLRICTFWGLSIVYFALWASLGLLFSIMIRRPSTSALASVAVWLFFSIFIYMFGGVMGRLG
;
A
#
# COMPACT_ATOMS: atom_id res chain seq x y z
N MET A 1 18.99 -1.43 -40.22
CA MET A 1 18.67 -1.67 -38.79
C MET A 1 18.91 -0.35 -38.07
N LYS A 2 17.87 0.34 -37.60
CA LYS A 2 18.00 1.67 -36.97
C LYS A 2 18.49 1.46 -35.54
N ASP A 3 19.70 1.90 -35.23
CA ASP A 3 20.26 1.83 -33.88
C ASP A 3 19.38 2.65 -32.92
N ILE A 4 18.58 1.94 -32.14
CA ILE A 4 17.75 2.55 -31.10
C ILE A 4 18.70 3.06 -30.00
N PRO A 5 18.54 4.32 -29.52
CA PRO A 5 19.41 4.89 -28.50
C PRO A 5 19.46 4.00 -27.25
N ARG A 6 20.64 3.85 -26.64
CA ARG A 6 20.85 2.98 -25.46
C ARG A 6 19.91 3.31 -24.29
N SER A 7 19.54 4.59 -24.12
CA SER A 7 18.57 5.05 -23.11
C SER A 7 17.16 4.52 -23.37
N VAL A 8 16.71 4.50 -24.63
CA VAL A 8 15.39 4.01 -25.04
C VAL A 8 15.27 2.50 -24.80
N ARG A 9 16.34 1.73 -25.03
CA ARG A 9 16.39 0.30 -24.74
C ARG A 9 16.33 -0.02 -23.24
N ASN A 10 16.97 0.79 -22.40
CA ASN A 10 16.93 0.61 -20.94
C ASN A 10 15.54 0.91 -20.37
N VAL A 11 14.87 1.96 -20.85
CA VAL A 11 13.50 2.29 -20.42
C VAL A 11 12.52 1.19 -20.87
N ALA A 12 12.64 0.72 -22.12
CA ALA A 12 11.82 -0.38 -22.63
C ALA A 12 11.98 -1.66 -21.78
N GLY A 13 13.21 -2.02 -21.42
CA GLY A 13 13.46 -3.20 -20.57
C GLY A 13 12.89 -3.08 -19.15
N VAL A 14 12.89 -1.88 -18.56
CA VAL A 14 12.25 -1.67 -17.23
C VAL A 14 10.74 -1.83 -17.34
N VAL A 15 10.10 -1.27 -18.37
CA VAL A 15 8.65 -1.39 -18.57
C VAL A 15 8.24 -2.85 -18.78
N GLU A 16 8.98 -3.60 -19.59
CA GLU A 16 8.71 -5.04 -19.80
C GLU A 16 8.80 -5.85 -18.49
N ILE A 17 9.80 -5.56 -17.64
CA ILE A 17 9.91 -6.18 -16.32
C ILE A 17 8.70 -5.82 -15.46
N VAL A 18 8.33 -4.54 -15.42
CA VAL A 18 7.22 -4.06 -14.60
C VAL A 18 5.91 -4.71 -15.01
N GLU A 19 5.60 -4.77 -16.31
CA GLU A 19 4.38 -5.41 -16.82
C GLU A 19 4.33 -6.90 -16.47
N LYS A 20 5.44 -7.61 -16.64
CA LYS A 20 5.56 -9.04 -16.31
C LYS A 20 5.36 -9.28 -14.81
N GLU A 21 6.08 -8.55 -13.97
CA GLU A 21 6.03 -8.70 -12.51
C GLU A 21 4.66 -8.29 -11.95
N PHE A 22 4.09 -7.21 -12.48
CA PHE A 22 2.76 -6.75 -12.11
C PHE A 22 1.68 -7.79 -12.46
N SER A 23 1.77 -8.39 -13.66
CA SER A 23 0.89 -9.50 -14.05
C SER A 23 1.03 -10.71 -13.12
N THR A 24 2.26 -11.00 -12.67
CA THR A 24 2.55 -12.09 -11.73
C THR A 24 1.93 -11.82 -10.36
N HIS A 25 2.04 -10.59 -9.85
CA HIS A 25 1.35 -10.18 -8.62
C HIS A 25 -0.17 -10.32 -8.74
N LEU A 26 -0.77 -9.80 -9.82
CA LEU A 26 -2.21 -9.87 -10.05
C LEU A 26 -2.72 -11.28 -10.32
N SER A 27 -1.89 -12.22 -10.78
CA SER A 27 -2.28 -13.62 -10.98
C SER A 27 -2.06 -14.49 -9.75
N SER A 28 -1.40 -13.98 -8.71
CA SER A 28 -1.05 -14.76 -7.52
C SER A 28 -2.28 -15.00 -6.64
N LYS A 29 -2.52 -16.27 -6.29
CA LYS A 29 -3.57 -16.63 -5.31
C LYS A 29 -3.37 -15.92 -3.96
N ARG A 30 -2.11 -15.74 -3.55
CA ARG A 30 -1.77 -15.05 -2.30
C ARG A 30 -2.24 -13.59 -2.32
N PHE A 31 -2.08 -12.93 -3.47
CA PHE A 31 -2.55 -11.56 -3.68
C PHE A 31 -4.06 -11.46 -3.51
N TYR A 32 -4.85 -12.29 -4.19
CA TYR A 32 -6.31 -12.25 -4.08
C TYR A 32 -6.82 -12.54 -2.66
N ILE A 33 -6.23 -13.51 -1.96
CA ILE A 33 -6.64 -13.83 -0.58
C ILE A 33 -6.46 -12.60 0.32
N LEU A 34 -5.29 -11.96 0.27
CA LEU A 34 -5.02 -10.77 1.07
C LEU A 34 -5.86 -9.57 0.62
N PHE A 35 -5.99 -9.38 -0.69
CA PHE A 35 -6.80 -8.34 -1.30
C PHE A 35 -8.22 -8.41 -0.75
N PHE A 36 -8.90 -9.56 -0.87
CA PHE A 36 -10.30 -9.69 -0.45
C PHE A 36 -10.44 -9.54 1.06
N ILE A 37 -9.59 -10.17 1.86
CA ILE A 37 -9.65 -10.06 3.32
C ILE A 37 -9.55 -8.59 3.75
N ILE A 38 -8.52 -7.88 3.29
CA ILE A 38 -8.27 -6.50 3.72
C ILE A 38 -9.34 -5.56 3.12
N TYR A 39 -9.76 -5.80 1.87
CA TYR A 39 -10.83 -5.05 1.23
C TYR A 39 -12.14 -5.15 2.01
N PHE A 40 -12.63 -6.36 2.29
CA PHE A 40 -13.88 -6.55 3.02
C PHE A 40 -13.81 -6.03 4.46
N LEU A 41 -12.67 -6.20 5.14
CA LEU A 41 -12.46 -5.60 6.46
C LEU A 41 -12.52 -4.07 6.40
N SER A 42 -11.89 -3.45 5.39
CA SER A 42 -11.95 -1.99 5.21
C SER A 42 -13.37 -1.50 4.93
N LEU A 43 -14.15 -2.25 4.15
CA LEU A 43 -15.57 -1.94 3.93
C LEU A 43 -16.38 -2.07 5.22
N GLY A 44 -16.09 -3.06 6.06
CA GLY A 44 -16.71 -3.23 7.37
C GLY A 44 -16.48 -2.02 8.28
N VAL A 45 -15.24 -1.52 8.35
CA VAL A 45 -14.89 -0.30 9.10
C VAL A 45 -15.57 0.94 8.51
N ALA A 46 -15.59 1.07 7.18
CA ALA A 46 -16.27 2.18 6.52
C ALA A 46 -17.78 2.20 6.83
N TYR A 47 -18.42 1.03 6.81
CA TYR A 47 -19.85 0.88 7.09
C TYR A 47 -20.21 1.31 8.52
N THR A 48 -19.43 0.92 9.52
CA THR A 48 -19.67 1.31 10.93
C THR A 48 -19.37 2.78 11.20
N THR A 49 -18.57 3.43 10.35
CA THR A 49 -18.25 4.86 10.49
C THR A 49 -19.39 5.77 10.04
N ILE A 50 -20.27 5.32 9.13
CA ILE A 50 -21.35 6.14 8.58
C ILE A 50 -22.33 6.63 9.66
N PRO A 51 -22.94 5.77 10.51
CA PRO A 51 -23.86 6.23 11.54
C PRO A 51 -23.20 7.20 12.54
N ASN A 52 -21.96 6.91 12.93
CA ASN A 52 -21.17 7.76 13.83
C ASN A 52 -20.97 9.18 13.28
N ILE A 53 -20.77 9.31 11.97
CA ILE A 53 -20.69 10.62 11.33
C ILE A 53 -22.08 11.26 11.29
N MET A 54 -23.11 10.52 10.89
CA MET A 54 -24.47 11.06 10.76
C MET A 54 -25.05 11.57 12.09
N ASP A 55 -24.83 10.86 13.19
CA ASP A 55 -25.31 11.24 14.52
C ASP A 55 -24.59 12.49 15.06
N GLY A 56 -23.36 12.74 14.61
CA GLY A 56 -22.57 13.92 14.95
C GLY A 56 -22.84 15.16 14.08
N LEU A 57 -23.59 15.03 12.97
CA LEU A 57 -23.89 16.14 12.05
C LEU A 57 -24.95 17.07 12.65
N THR A 58 -24.52 18.05 13.43
CA THR A 58 -25.39 19.12 13.95
C THR A 58 -25.67 20.23 12.93
N ARG A 59 -24.91 20.32 11.82
CA ARG A 59 -25.14 21.27 10.72
C ARG A 59 -24.82 20.63 9.37
N VAL A 60 -25.81 20.66 8.46
CA VAL A 60 -25.63 20.42 7.03
C VAL A 60 -24.66 21.49 6.51
N GLY A 61 -23.42 21.10 6.19
CA GLY A 61 -22.37 22.02 5.75
C GLY A 61 -21.03 21.91 6.48
N ASP A 62 -20.85 20.90 7.34
CA ASP A 62 -19.56 20.64 7.99
C ASP A 62 -18.48 20.35 6.93
N GLU A 63 -17.35 21.05 6.99
CA GLU A 63 -16.29 20.88 6.00
C GLU A 63 -15.64 19.50 6.16
N ALA A 64 -15.53 18.73 5.06
CA ALA A 64 -14.79 17.47 4.96
C ALA A 64 -15.47 16.21 5.53
N ILE A 65 -16.77 16.04 5.26
CA ILE A 65 -17.55 14.87 5.70
C ILE A 65 -16.96 13.57 5.14
N PHE A 66 -16.51 13.56 3.88
CA PHE A 66 -15.93 12.36 3.28
C PHE A 66 -14.54 12.06 3.82
N LEU A 67 -13.72 13.08 4.11
CA LEU A 67 -12.44 12.86 4.77
C LEU A 67 -12.62 12.29 6.19
N LYS A 68 -13.66 12.74 6.91
CA LYS A 68 -14.01 12.21 8.23
C LYS A 68 -14.32 10.72 8.20
N MET A 69 -14.82 10.16 7.09
CA MET A 69 -14.95 8.70 6.96
C MET A 69 -13.61 7.97 7.11
N PHE A 70 -12.52 8.61 6.68
CA PHE A 70 -11.20 8.02 6.74
C PHE A 70 -10.50 8.24 8.09
N THR A 71 -10.74 9.39 8.72
CA THR A 71 -9.99 9.82 9.91
C THR A 71 -10.72 9.58 11.22
N SER A 72 -12.05 9.53 11.22
CA SER A 72 -12.84 9.33 12.44
C SER A 72 -12.89 7.85 12.81
N ALA A 73 -12.68 7.54 14.08
CA ALA A 73 -12.84 6.18 14.59
C ALA A 73 -14.30 5.98 15.05
N PRO A 74 -15.01 4.94 14.56
CA PRO A 74 -16.35 4.61 15.03
C PRO A 74 -16.32 4.08 16.47
N SER A 75 -17.39 4.32 17.24
CA SER A 75 -17.52 3.86 18.63
C SER A 75 -17.36 2.34 18.80
N ASP A 76 -17.87 1.57 17.83
CA ASP A 76 -18.02 0.12 17.98
C ASP A 76 -16.71 -0.63 17.69
N VAL A 77 -16.00 -0.20 16.63
CA VAL A 77 -14.74 -0.83 16.21
C VAL A 77 -13.54 -0.15 16.85
N GLY A 78 -13.66 1.13 17.23
CA GLY A 78 -12.61 1.91 17.90
C GLY A 78 -11.39 2.23 17.02
N ILE A 79 -11.42 1.87 15.73
CA ILE A 79 -10.30 2.02 14.79
C ILE A 79 -10.80 2.74 13.54
N SER A 80 -10.18 3.88 13.21
CA SER A 80 -10.43 4.63 11.96
C SER A 80 -9.84 3.93 10.74
N LEU A 81 -10.32 4.23 9.52
CA LEU A 81 -9.72 3.68 8.29
C LEU A 81 -8.25 4.10 8.11
N LEU A 82 -7.87 5.29 8.57
CA LEU A 82 -6.48 5.74 8.58
C LEU A 82 -5.62 4.82 9.45
N GLN A 83 -6.08 4.49 10.65
CA GLN A 83 -5.39 3.55 11.53
C GLN A 83 -5.38 2.13 10.95
N PHE A 84 -6.49 1.71 10.32
CA PHE A 84 -6.58 0.43 9.62
C PHE A 84 -5.50 0.33 8.52
N PHE A 85 -5.42 1.31 7.60
CA PHE A 85 -4.37 1.33 6.59
C PHE A 85 -2.97 1.49 7.17
N SER A 86 -2.82 2.16 8.31
CA SER A 86 -1.52 2.27 9.00
C SER A 86 -1.02 0.92 9.48
N ILE A 87 -1.90 0.04 9.96
CA ILE A 87 -1.56 -1.33 10.42
C ILE A 87 -1.37 -2.27 9.22
N PHE A 88 -2.27 -2.23 8.24
CA PHE A 88 -2.24 -3.16 7.10
C PHE A 88 -1.22 -2.78 6.02
N GLY A 89 -0.80 -1.52 5.92
CA GLY A 89 0.19 -1.06 4.96
C GLY A 89 1.53 -1.80 5.03
N PRO A 90 2.17 -1.88 6.20
CA PRO A 90 3.38 -2.68 6.41
C PRO A 90 3.20 -4.15 6.00
N ILE A 91 2.09 -4.76 6.42
CA ILE A 91 1.79 -6.17 6.13
C ILE A 91 1.69 -6.40 4.62
N LEU A 92 0.91 -5.57 3.91
CA LEU A 92 0.78 -5.66 2.46
C LEU A 92 2.09 -5.36 1.73
N GLY A 93 2.80 -4.30 2.13
CA GLY A 93 4.07 -3.92 1.55
C GLY A 93 5.09 -5.05 1.65
N PHE A 94 5.21 -5.66 2.83
CA PHE A 94 6.14 -6.78 3.04
C PHE A 94 5.73 -8.01 2.27
N ILE A 95 4.47 -8.46 2.36
CA ILE A 95 4.06 -9.72 1.71
C ILE A 95 4.28 -9.69 0.19
N LEU A 96 4.20 -8.51 -0.43
CA LEU A 96 4.45 -8.38 -1.87
C LEU A 96 5.94 -8.34 -2.23
N THR A 97 6.84 -8.05 -1.29
CA THR A 97 8.24 -7.74 -1.61
C THR A 97 9.28 -8.56 -0.86
N PHE A 98 8.94 -9.22 0.26
CA PHE A 98 9.89 -9.89 1.15
C PHE A 98 10.64 -11.05 0.47
N ASP A 99 10.00 -11.73 -0.47
CA ASP A 99 10.56 -12.83 -1.24
C ASP A 99 10.81 -12.47 -2.71
N ALA A 100 10.69 -11.20 -3.11
CA ALA A 100 10.78 -10.80 -4.52
C ALA A 100 12.12 -11.15 -5.20
N ILE A 101 13.23 -11.13 -4.45
CA ILE A 101 14.55 -11.59 -4.94
C ILE A 101 14.82 -13.01 -4.49
N ASN A 102 14.45 -13.35 -3.25
CA ASN A 102 14.71 -14.66 -2.68
C ASN A 102 13.99 -15.79 -3.44
N SER A 103 12.81 -15.55 -4.01
CA SER A 103 12.09 -16.50 -4.85
C SER A 103 12.90 -16.84 -6.10
N GLU A 104 13.43 -15.85 -6.81
CA GLU A 104 14.25 -16.05 -8.02
C GLU A 104 15.57 -16.75 -7.72
N ILE A 105 16.17 -16.48 -6.55
CA ILE A 105 17.35 -17.21 -6.08
C ILE A 105 16.99 -18.68 -5.85
N SER A 106 15.89 -18.94 -5.16
CA SER A 106 15.46 -20.31 -4.83
C SER A 106 15.04 -21.13 -6.05
N GLU A 107 14.48 -20.48 -7.07
CA GLU A 107 14.06 -21.08 -8.33
C GLU A 107 15.20 -21.18 -9.37
N GLY A 108 16.37 -20.59 -9.08
CA GLY A 108 17.52 -20.55 -10.00
C GLY A 108 17.32 -19.66 -11.23
N THR A 109 16.21 -18.92 -11.30
CA THR A 109 15.84 -18.07 -12.44
C THR A 109 16.58 -16.73 -12.45
N LEU A 110 17.21 -16.35 -11.33
CA LEU A 110 17.97 -15.10 -11.21
C LEU A 110 19.12 -15.01 -12.25
N HIS A 111 19.83 -16.12 -12.49
CA HIS A 111 20.92 -16.15 -13.47
C HIS A 111 20.43 -15.96 -14.91
N VAL A 112 19.22 -16.44 -15.21
CA VAL A 112 18.58 -16.25 -16.53
C VAL A 112 18.15 -14.79 -16.70
N SER A 113 17.56 -14.19 -15.67
CA SER A 113 17.17 -12.77 -15.67
C SER A 113 18.39 -11.84 -15.88
N LEU A 114 19.52 -12.15 -15.23
CA LEU A 114 20.77 -11.40 -15.36
C LEU A 114 21.54 -11.67 -16.67
N SER A 115 21.19 -12.72 -17.42
CA SER A 115 21.82 -13.03 -18.71
C SER A 115 21.25 -12.22 -19.87
N GLN A 116 20.07 -11.62 -19.68
CA GLN A 116 19.51 -10.66 -20.62
C GLN A 116 20.23 -9.31 -20.49
N PRO A 117 20.28 -8.48 -21.54
CA PRO A 117 20.99 -7.19 -21.55
C PRO A 117 20.24 -6.13 -20.74
N ILE A 118 19.98 -6.40 -19.46
CA ILE A 118 19.24 -5.56 -18.52
C ILE A 118 20.13 -5.31 -17.29
N HIS A 119 20.15 -4.07 -16.82
CA HIS A 119 21.00 -3.69 -15.68
C HIS A 119 20.40 -4.23 -14.37
N ARG A 120 21.27 -4.53 -13.39
CA ARG A 120 20.85 -5.01 -12.05
C ARG A 120 19.93 -4.00 -11.36
N ASP A 121 20.20 -2.71 -11.52
CA ASP A 121 19.38 -1.64 -10.93
C ASP A 121 17.98 -1.57 -11.57
N SER A 122 17.89 -1.85 -12.88
CA SER A 122 16.62 -1.93 -13.61
C SER A 122 15.75 -3.09 -13.13
N LEU A 123 16.36 -4.22 -12.76
CA LEU A 123 15.65 -5.37 -12.20
C LEU A 123 15.03 -5.03 -10.83
N VAL A 124 15.83 -4.43 -9.94
CA VAL A 124 15.36 -4.05 -8.59
C VAL A 124 14.27 -2.98 -8.68
N ASN A 125 14.48 -1.93 -9.49
CA ASN A 125 13.48 -0.87 -9.67
C ASN A 125 12.21 -1.38 -10.35
N GLY A 126 12.32 -2.32 -11.29
CA GLY A 126 11.16 -2.94 -11.94
C GLY A 126 10.31 -3.72 -10.94
N LYS A 127 10.94 -4.55 -10.09
CA LYS A 127 10.24 -5.29 -9.02
C LYS A 127 9.60 -4.37 -7.99
N PHE A 128 10.32 -3.33 -7.56
CA PHE A 128 9.77 -2.33 -6.67
C PHE A 128 8.52 -1.65 -7.27
N LEU A 129 8.63 -1.18 -8.52
CA LEU A 129 7.55 -0.45 -9.17
C LEU A 129 6.34 -1.35 -9.46
N ALA A 130 6.55 -2.61 -9.83
CA ALA A 130 5.48 -3.60 -9.97
C ALA A 130 4.72 -3.84 -8.65
N GLY A 131 5.45 -3.97 -7.53
CA GLY A 131 4.85 -4.08 -6.20
C GLY A 131 4.05 -2.82 -5.81
N VAL A 132 4.61 -1.63 -6.07
CA VAL A 132 3.93 -0.35 -5.83
C VAL A 132 2.68 -0.20 -6.69
N LEU A 133 2.70 -0.62 -7.95
CA LEU A 133 1.51 -0.62 -8.82
C LEU A 133 0.43 -1.56 -8.31
N ALA A 134 0.79 -2.77 -7.85
CA ALA A 134 -0.17 -3.70 -7.25
C ALA A 134 -0.85 -3.10 -6.00
N ILE A 135 -0.06 -2.44 -5.15
CA ILE A 135 -0.55 -1.67 -4.00
C ILE A 135 -1.47 -0.53 -4.44
N ALA A 136 -1.08 0.24 -5.44
CA ALA A 136 -1.85 1.38 -5.93
C ALA A 136 -3.21 0.93 -6.48
N VAL A 137 -3.28 -0.19 -7.19
CA VAL A 137 -4.55 -0.79 -7.62
C VAL A 137 -5.42 -1.17 -6.42
N PHE A 138 -4.85 -1.87 -5.43
CA PHE A 138 -5.56 -2.22 -4.21
C PHE A 138 -6.13 -1.01 -3.48
N LEU A 139 -5.33 0.03 -3.27
CA LEU A 139 -5.75 1.26 -2.61
C LEU A 139 -6.79 2.03 -3.44
N THR A 140 -6.66 2.04 -4.77
CA THR A 140 -7.64 2.67 -5.65
C THR A 140 -8.99 1.99 -5.51
N VAL A 141 -9.05 0.65 -5.61
CA VAL A 141 -10.30 -0.09 -5.45
C VAL A 141 -10.89 0.13 -4.06
N SER A 142 -10.08 0.06 -3.01
CA SER A 142 -10.56 0.21 -1.63
C SER A 142 -11.07 1.63 -1.34
N VAL A 143 -10.27 2.66 -1.62
CA VAL A 143 -10.62 4.06 -1.33
C VAL A 143 -11.80 4.51 -2.16
N PHE A 144 -11.84 4.23 -3.46
CA PHE A 144 -12.95 4.67 -4.31
C PHE A 144 -14.24 3.91 -4.00
N SER A 145 -14.20 2.63 -3.64
CA SER A 145 -15.38 1.92 -3.15
C SER A 145 -15.94 2.54 -1.87
N ILE A 146 -15.06 2.91 -0.92
CA ILE A 146 -15.47 3.57 0.33
C ILE A 146 -16.10 4.94 0.07
N VAL A 147 -15.51 5.74 -0.83
CA VAL A 147 -16.10 7.02 -1.25
C VAL A 147 -17.43 6.81 -1.95
N GLY A 148 -17.57 5.78 -2.79
CA GLY A 148 -18.83 5.41 -3.44
C GLY A 148 -19.93 5.06 -2.45
N ILE A 149 -19.59 4.36 -1.36
CA ILE A 149 -20.51 4.07 -0.25
C ILE A 149 -20.86 5.36 0.51
N GLY A 150 -19.88 6.24 0.76
CA GLY A 150 -20.14 7.55 1.37
C GLY A 150 -21.11 8.40 0.54
N LEU A 151 -20.96 8.39 -0.80
CA LEU A 151 -21.82 9.15 -1.71
C LEU A 151 -23.26 8.65 -1.67
N SER A 152 -23.47 7.34 -1.63
CA SER A 152 -24.81 6.77 -1.55
C SER A 152 -25.46 6.99 -0.18
N ALA A 153 -24.68 6.99 0.90
CA ALA A 153 -25.15 7.21 2.26
C ALA A 153 -25.52 8.67 2.54
N PHE A 154 -24.63 9.63 2.25
CA PHE A 154 -24.82 11.03 2.59
C PHE A 154 -25.74 11.78 1.62
N LYS A 155 -26.00 11.22 0.43
CA LYS A 155 -26.82 11.83 -0.63
C LYS A 155 -26.42 13.27 -0.99
N MET A 156 -25.14 13.60 -0.81
CA MET A 156 -24.56 14.91 -1.10
C MET A 156 -23.56 14.78 -2.26
N PRO A 157 -23.51 15.74 -3.21
CA PRO A 157 -22.47 15.74 -4.23
C PRO A 157 -21.09 15.96 -3.59
N LEU A 158 -20.06 15.30 -4.14
CA LEU A 158 -18.69 15.44 -3.66
C LEU A 158 -18.17 16.86 -3.98
N PRO A 159 -17.89 17.72 -2.98
CA PRO A 159 -17.32 19.04 -3.25
C PRO A 159 -15.89 18.91 -3.81
N THR A 160 -15.48 19.84 -4.66
CA THR A 160 -14.13 19.84 -5.25
C THR A 160 -13.01 19.89 -4.20
N GLY A 161 -13.23 20.61 -3.10
CA GLY A 161 -12.30 20.66 -1.96
C GLY A 161 -12.16 19.30 -1.25
N GLU A 162 -13.21 18.49 -1.21
CA GLU A 162 -13.15 17.14 -0.62
C GLU A 162 -12.47 16.15 -1.55
N LEU A 163 -12.70 16.26 -2.86
CA LEU A 163 -12.00 15.45 -3.86
C LEU A 163 -10.48 15.61 -3.72
N LEU A 164 -9.98 16.85 -3.58
CA LEU A 164 -8.56 17.10 -3.38
C LEU A 164 -8.03 16.47 -2.07
N ARG A 165 -8.80 16.53 -0.98
CA ARG A 165 -8.43 15.91 0.30
C ARG A 165 -8.36 14.38 0.19
N ILE A 166 -9.33 13.76 -0.49
CA ILE A 166 -9.35 12.31 -0.75
C ILE A 166 -8.19 11.90 -1.65
N CYS A 167 -7.93 12.64 -2.73
CA CYS A 167 -6.80 12.37 -3.62
C CYS A 167 -5.45 12.50 -2.89
N THR A 168 -5.33 13.49 -1.99
CA THR A 168 -4.13 13.68 -1.16
C THR A 168 -3.97 12.51 -0.18
N PHE A 169 -5.04 12.09 0.48
CA PHE A 169 -5.04 10.92 1.37
C PHE A 169 -4.65 9.63 0.62
N TRP A 170 -5.22 9.41 -0.56
CA TRP A 170 -4.90 8.27 -1.42
C TRP A 170 -3.42 8.28 -1.86
N GLY A 171 -2.93 9.42 -2.34
CA GLY A 171 -1.53 9.57 -2.74
C GLY A 171 -0.55 9.34 -1.59
N LEU A 172 -0.82 9.92 -0.42
CA LEU A 172 -0.01 9.71 0.79
C LEU A 172 -0.04 8.25 1.25
N SER A 173 -1.19 7.58 1.13
CA SER A 173 -1.32 6.16 1.47
C SER A 173 -0.47 5.29 0.55
N ILE A 174 -0.41 5.59 -0.75
CA ILE A 174 0.47 4.89 -1.69
C ILE A 174 1.94 5.06 -1.29
N VAL A 175 2.37 6.30 -0.99
CA VAL A 175 3.76 6.57 -0.56
C VAL A 175 4.09 5.82 0.72
N TYR A 176 3.16 5.82 1.69
CA TYR A 176 3.33 5.07 2.94
C TYR A 176 3.50 3.57 2.70
N PHE A 177 2.67 2.94 1.86
CA PHE A 177 2.78 1.51 1.57
C PHE A 177 4.04 1.21 0.74
N ALA A 178 4.40 2.10 -0.19
CA ALA A 178 5.61 1.98 -1.00
C ALA A 178 6.89 2.02 -0.13
N LEU A 179 6.91 2.81 0.94
CA LEU A 179 8.01 2.81 1.91
C LEU A 179 8.19 1.41 2.52
N TRP A 180 7.11 0.78 2.98
CA TRP A 180 7.18 -0.57 3.53
C TRP A 180 7.56 -1.63 2.49
N ALA A 181 7.04 -1.51 1.27
CA ALA A 181 7.44 -2.36 0.15
C ALA A 181 8.95 -2.23 -0.17
N SER A 182 9.50 -1.01 -0.10
CA SER A 182 10.94 -0.79 -0.30
C SER A 182 11.79 -1.47 0.77
N LEU A 183 11.34 -1.44 2.04
CA LEU A 183 12.00 -2.12 3.15
C LEU A 183 11.96 -3.64 3.00
N GLY A 184 10.81 -4.20 2.62
CA GLY A 184 10.67 -5.64 2.35
C GLY A 184 11.61 -6.10 1.23
N LEU A 185 11.69 -5.32 0.15
CA LEU A 185 12.62 -5.59 -0.96
C LEU A 185 14.09 -5.48 -0.52
N LEU A 186 14.44 -4.48 0.29
CA LEU A 186 15.77 -4.31 0.84
C LEU A 186 16.20 -5.52 1.69
N PHE A 187 15.32 -6.04 2.54
CA PHE A 187 15.60 -7.27 3.29
C PHE A 187 15.69 -8.50 2.39
N SER A 188 14.89 -8.55 1.31
CA SER A 188 14.99 -9.60 0.29
C SER A 188 16.38 -9.63 -0.38
N ILE A 189 16.98 -8.46 -0.61
CA ILE A 189 18.35 -8.34 -1.16
C ILE A 189 19.41 -8.77 -0.15
N MET A 190 19.31 -8.30 1.09
CA MET A 190 20.35 -8.54 2.11
C MET A 190 20.34 -9.97 2.67
N ILE A 191 19.16 -10.58 2.78
CA ILE A 191 18.97 -11.85 3.48
C ILE A 191 18.55 -12.92 2.49
N ARG A 192 19.44 -13.89 2.23
CA ARG A 192 19.21 -14.99 1.27
C ARG A 192 18.12 -15.99 1.66
N ARG A 193 17.72 -16.04 2.93
CA ARG A 193 16.68 -16.96 3.42
C ARG A 193 15.32 -16.23 3.45
N PRO A 194 14.31 -16.68 2.66
CA PRO A 194 13.01 -16.00 2.59
C PRO A 194 12.34 -15.81 3.96
N SER A 195 12.35 -16.84 4.80
CA SER A 195 11.75 -16.79 6.15
C SER A 195 12.42 -15.76 7.04
N THR A 196 13.76 -15.63 6.95
CA THR A 196 14.52 -14.66 7.74
C THR A 196 14.33 -13.24 7.21
N SER A 197 14.19 -13.06 5.90
CA SER A 197 13.83 -11.77 5.28
C SER A 197 12.45 -11.27 5.75
N ALA A 198 11.46 -12.17 5.75
CA ALA A 198 10.11 -11.86 6.26
C ALA A 198 10.14 -11.43 7.73
N LEU A 199 10.82 -12.23 8.58
CA LEU A 199 10.95 -11.94 10.01
C LEU A 199 11.68 -10.62 10.27
N ALA A 200 12.74 -10.32 9.52
CA ALA A 200 13.46 -9.05 9.65
C ALA A 200 12.57 -7.85 9.30
N SER A 201 11.81 -7.96 8.20
CA SER A 201 10.87 -6.91 7.76
C SER A 201 9.83 -6.61 8.84
N VAL A 202 9.20 -7.66 9.38
CA VAL A 202 8.20 -7.53 10.46
C VAL A 202 8.83 -7.01 11.74
N ALA A 203 10.02 -7.48 12.13
CA ALA A 203 10.72 -7.03 13.33
C ALA A 203 11.03 -5.52 13.28
N VAL A 204 11.49 -5.02 12.13
CA VAL A 204 11.75 -3.58 11.94
C VAL A 204 10.48 -2.77 12.03
N TRP A 205 9.39 -3.22 11.40
CA TRP A 205 8.11 -2.55 11.53
C TRP A 205 7.59 -2.51 12.97
N LEU A 206 7.66 -3.63 13.70
CA LEU A 206 7.23 -3.69 15.10
C LEU A 206 8.08 -2.78 15.98
N PHE A 207 9.41 -2.79 15.78
CA PHE A 207 10.32 -1.90 16.49
C PHE A 207 9.92 -0.45 16.29
N PHE A 208 9.80 0.03 15.04
CA PHE A 208 9.43 1.41 14.79
C PHE A 208 8.03 1.75 15.31
N SER A 209 7.05 0.86 15.14
CA SER A 209 5.69 1.09 15.60
C SER A 209 5.64 1.28 17.12
N ILE A 210 6.24 0.37 17.88
CA ILE A 210 6.23 0.43 19.35
C ILE A 210 6.98 1.66 19.85
N PHE A 211 8.15 1.95 19.29
CA PHE A 211 8.96 3.10 19.71
C PHE A 211 8.25 4.43 19.43
N ILE A 212 7.61 4.59 18.26
CA ILE A 212 6.86 5.81 17.93
C ILE A 212 5.70 6.03 18.92
N TYR A 213 4.93 4.98 19.25
CA TYR A 213 3.87 5.10 20.25
C TYR A 213 4.42 5.45 21.64
N MET A 214 5.53 4.84 22.05
CA MET A 214 6.15 5.11 23.34
C MET A 214 6.66 6.56 23.45
N PHE A 215 7.37 7.05 22.43
CA PHE A 215 7.86 8.44 22.41
C PHE A 215 6.71 9.46 22.35
N GLY A 216 5.67 9.18 21.57
CA GLY A 216 4.47 10.02 21.53
C GLY A 216 3.79 10.11 22.89
N GLY A 217 3.65 8.99 23.60
CA GLY A 217 3.08 8.95 24.95
C GLY A 217 3.91 9.68 26.01
N VAL A 218 5.25 9.65 25.89
CA VAL A 218 6.15 10.40 26.77
C VAL A 218 6.05 11.91 26.52
N MET A 219 6.06 12.34 25.26
CA MET A 219 5.95 13.76 24.95
C MET A 219 4.58 14.35 25.27
N GLY A 220 3.50 13.59 25.08
CA GLY A 220 2.15 14.01 25.48
C GLY A 220 1.94 14.13 27.00
N ARG A 221 2.87 13.62 27.82
CA ARG A 221 2.88 13.79 29.27
C ARG A 221 3.79 14.92 29.75
N LEU A 222 4.67 15.41 28.88
CA LEU A 222 5.68 16.44 29.18
C LEU A 222 5.29 17.84 28.68
N GLY A 223 4.23 17.97 27.88
CA GLY A 223 3.62 19.24 27.45
C GLY A 223 2.21 19.38 27.98
#